data_AF-A0AAU3SE87-F1
#
_entry.id   AF-A0AAU3SE87-F1
#
_cell.length_a   1.000
_cell.length_b   1.000
_cell.length_c   1.000
_cell.angle_alpha   90.00
_cell.angle_beta   90.00
_cell.angle_gamma   90.00
#
_symmetry.space_group_name_H-M   'P 1'
#
loop_
_entity.id
_entity.type
_entity.pdbx_description
1 polymer ?
#
loop_
_entity_poly.entity_id
_entity_poly.type
_entity_poly.pdbx_seq_one_letter_code
_entity_poly.pdbx_strand_id
1 'polypeptide(L)'
;MLDPGLSDDAITALWLAATDRGYGIDRFGVSGREWLEQVAEVCEEHLTEVAPAFVPAAPPPATGTGDEVLREIRGMSPLAASTAVSPDFHPLEGTTVMEALEQIATQVDPDLGFRLLLHTVEVLQLPLTEEQYTRYEALASRFHYGQDHLLFSVDHLV
;
A
#
# COMPACT_ATOMS: atom_id res chain seq x y z
N MET A 1 -1.94 -8.52 -2.98
CA MET A 1 -2.70 -8.31 -1.73
C MET A 1 -3.54 -9.52 -1.32
N LEU A 2 -4.05 -10.35 -2.24
CA LEU A 2 -4.82 -11.56 -1.89
C LEU A 2 -3.97 -12.76 -1.42
N ASP A 3 -2.75 -12.52 -0.96
CA ASP A 3 -1.86 -13.61 -0.52
C ASP A 3 -2.48 -14.37 0.67
N PRO A 4 -2.46 -15.72 0.68
CA PRO A 4 -3.04 -16.51 1.76
C PRO A 4 -2.32 -16.34 3.11
N GLY A 5 -1.09 -15.84 3.14
CA GLY A 5 -0.34 -15.55 4.37
C GLY A 5 -0.79 -14.29 5.11
N LEU A 6 -1.53 -13.39 4.45
CA LEU A 6 -2.06 -12.18 5.08
C LEU A 6 -3.40 -12.43 5.78
N SER A 7 -3.57 -11.86 6.97
CA SER A 7 -4.88 -11.86 7.62
C SER A 7 -5.85 -10.92 6.89
N ASP A 8 -7.14 -11.21 7.00
CA ASP A 8 -8.19 -10.35 6.44
C ASP A 8 -8.17 -8.96 7.06
N ASP A 9 -7.84 -8.84 8.34
CA ASP A 9 -7.68 -7.56 9.03
C ASP A 9 -6.55 -6.72 8.43
N ALA A 10 -5.40 -7.34 8.10
CA ALA A 10 -4.29 -6.65 7.47
C ALA A 10 -4.67 -6.16 6.05
N ILE A 11 -5.33 -7.01 5.27
CA ILE A 11 -5.82 -6.64 3.93
C ILE A 11 -6.82 -5.49 4.02
N THR A 12 -7.74 -5.54 4.99
CA THR A 12 -8.74 -4.49 5.23
C THR A 12 -8.09 -3.18 5.63
N ALA A 13 -7.15 -3.21 6.58
CA ALA A 13 -6.41 -2.03 7.01
C ALA A 13 -5.66 -1.37 5.85
N LEU A 14 -5.00 -2.17 5.01
CA LEU A 14 -4.25 -1.68 3.86
C LEU A 14 -5.16 -1.12 2.77
N TRP A 15 -6.29 -1.76 2.48
CA TRP A 15 -7.28 -1.20 1.54
C TRP A 15 -7.74 0.18 2.00
N LEU A 16 -8.12 0.29 3.27
CA LEU A 16 -8.65 1.52 3.84
C LEU A 16 -7.58 2.62 3.90
N ALA A 17 -6.35 2.29 4.28
CA ALA A 17 -5.24 3.25 4.26
C ALA A 17 -4.88 3.69 2.84
N ALA A 18 -4.87 2.75 1.88
CA ALA A 18 -4.53 3.00 0.49
C ALA A 18 -5.63 3.72 -0.32
N THR A 19 -6.77 4.01 0.30
CA THR A 19 -7.92 4.64 -0.38
C THR A 19 -8.52 5.79 0.42
N ASP A 20 -7.89 6.19 1.53
CA ASP A 20 -8.48 7.10 2.52
C ASP A 20 -9.92 6.70 2.92
N ARG A 21 -10.09 5.41 3.22
CA ARG A 21 -11.37 4.70 3.40
C ARG A 21 -12.35 4.78 2.22
N GLY A 22 -11.84 4.87 0.99
CA GLY A 22 -12.65 4.75 -0.22
C GLY A 22 -13.57 3.53 -0.17
N TYR A 23 -14.86 3.77 -0.41
CA TYR A 23 -15.98 2.81 -0.32
C TYR A 23 -16.29 2.23 1.08
N GLY A 24 -15.49 2.50 2.12
CA GLY A 24 -15.79 2.16 3.53
C GLY A 24 -16.29 0.73 3.74
N ILE A 25 -15.62 -0.26 3.12
CA ILE A 25 -16.09 -1.65 3.02
C ILE A 25 -16.38 -2.31 4.38
N ASP A 26 -15.63 -1.93 5.40
CA ASP A 26 -15.77 -2.38 6.79
C ASP A 26 -17.11 -1.94 7.40
N ARG A 27 -17.66 -0.80 6.96
CA ARG A 27 -18.99 -0.35 7.37
C ARG A 27 -20.11 -1.30 6.91
N PHE A 28 -19.90 -1.97 5.79
CA PHE A 28 -20.85 -2.93 5.23
C PHE A 28 -20.58 -4.36 5.72
N GLY A 29 -19.62 -4.54 6.64
CA GLY A 29 -19.22 -5.86 7.13
C GLY A 29 -18.51 -6.70 6.08
N VAL A 30 -18.00 -6.09 5.01
CA VAL A 30 -17.26 -6.75 3.95
C VAL A 30 -15.78 -6.69 4.29
N SER A 31 -15.12 -7.84 4.33
CA SER A 31 -13.67 -7.89 4.57
C SER A 31 -12.90 -7.37 3.36
N GLY A 32 -11.68 -6.88 3.59
CA GLY A 32 -10.79 -6.47 2.50
C GLY A 32 -10.50 -7.61 1.51
N ARG A 33 -10.47 -8.86 1.99
CA ARG A 33 -10.28 -10.03 1.12
C ARG A 33 -11.50 -10.25 0.23
N GLU A 34 -12.69 -10.31 0.82
CA GLU A 34 -13.95 -10.48 0.07
C GLU A 34 -14.10 -9.39 -1.00
N TRP A 35 -13.80 -8.13 -0.63
CA TRP A 35 -13.86 -7.02 -1.55
C TRP A 35 -12.86 -7.15 -2.72
N LEU A 36 -11.60 -7.48 -2.42
CA LEU A 36 -10.57 -7.61 -3.45
C LEU A 36 -10.80 -8.82 -4.36
N GLU A 37 -11.36 -9.92 -3.84
CA GLU A 37 -11.80 -11.06 -4.64
C GLU A 37 -12.90 -10.66 -5.63
N GLN A 38 -13.88 -9.87 -5.17
CA GLN A 38 -14.94 -9.35 -6.05
C GLN A 38 -14.38 -8.41 -7.13
N VAL A 39 -13.44 -7.54 -6.77
CA VAL A 39 -12.77 -6.65 -7.74
C VAL A 39 -12.01 -7.48 -8.78
N ALA A 40 -11.27 -8.52 -8.34
CA ALA A 40 -10.54 -9.40 -9.23
C ALA A 40 -11.47 -10.12 -10.21
N GLU A 41 -12.58 -10.67 -9.73
CA GLU A 41 -13.59 -11.33 -10.57
C GLU A 41 -14.12 -10.39 -11.66
N VAL A 42 -14.53 -9.17 -11.30
CA VAL A 42 -15.01 -8.17 -12.27
C VAL A 42 -13.93 -7.81 -13.29
N CYS A 43 -12.68 -7.68 -12.85
CA CYS A 43 -11.56 -7.42 -13.77
C CYS A 43 -11.30 -8.60 -14.72
N GLU A 44 -11.37 -9.84 -14.24
CA GLU A 44 -11.17 -11.04 -15.06
C GLU A 44 -12.27 -11.21 -16.12
N GLU A 45 -13.53 -10.99 -15.73
CA GLU A 45 -14.66 -10.96 -16.66
C GLU A 45 -14.45 -9.91 -17.75
N HIS A 46 -14.11 -8.69 -17.35
CA HIS A 46 -13.87 -7.61 -18.30
C HIS A 46 -12.70 -7.92 -19.25
N LEU A 47 -11.58 -8.44 -18.72
CA LEU A 47 -10.41 -8.82 -19.53
C LEU A 47 -10.75 -9.94 -20.53
N THR A 48 -11.63 -10.88 -20.16
CA THR A 48 -12.09 -11.92 -21.08
C THR A 48 -12.85 -11.33 -22.27
N GLU A 49 -13.60 -10.23 -22.05
CA GLU A 49 -14.31 -9.52 -23.12
C GLU A 49 -13.39 -8.67 -23.98
N VAL A 50 -12.52 -7.85 -23.36
CA VAL A 50 -11.76 -6.83 -24.09
C VAL A 50 -10.39 -7.30 -24.59
N ALA A 51 -9.81 -8.33 -23.97
CA ALA A 51 -8.48 -8.83 -24.25
C ALA A 51 -8.37 -10.35 -24.00
N PRO A 52 -9.10 -11.20 -24.75
CA PRO A 52 -9.17 -12.65 -24.49
C PRO A 52 -7.83 -13.40 -24.61
N ALA A 53 -6.81 -12.78 -25.23
CA ALA A 53 -5.46 -13.34 -25.34
C ALA A 53 -4.53 -12.88 -24.20
N PHE A 54 -4.99 -11.99 -23.31
CA PHE A 54 -4.21 -11.54 -22.17
C PHE A 54 -4.09 -12.67 -21.15
N VAL A 55 -2.85 -12.97 -20.75
CA VAL A 55 -2.55 -13.91 -19.68
C VAL A 55 -1.93 -13.11 -18.55
N PRO A 56 -2.58 -13.00 -17.38
CA PRO A 56 -2.00 -12.35 -16.23
C PRO A 56 -0.67 -13.02 -15.86
N ALA A 57 0.42 -12.26 -15.89
CA ALA A 57 1.70 -12.69 -15.37
C ALA A 57 1.97 -11.88 -14.10
N ALA A 58 1.99 -12.54 -12.94
CA ALA A 58 2.51 -11.92 -11.74
C ALA A 58 4.02 -11.69 -11.95
N PRO A 59 4.53 -10.44 -11.85
CA PRO A 59 5.96 -10.21 -11.83
C PRO A 59 6.56 -11.02 -10.68
N PRO A 60 7.77 -11.59 -10.84
CA PRO A 60 8.45 -12.18 -9.71
C PRO A 60 8.67 -11.11 -8.63
N PRO A 61 8.57 -11.47 -7.33
CA PRO A 61 8.81 -10.51 -6.24
C PRO A 61 10.17 -9.85 -6.41
N ALA A 62 10.24 -8.56 -6.11
CA ALA A 62 11.50 -7.85 -6.21
C ALA A 62 12.50 -8.40 -5.17
N THR A 63 13.64 -8.90 -5.66
CA THR A 63 14.68 -9.48 -4.79
C THR A 63 15.70 -8.43 -4.38
N GLY A 64 16.16 -8.49 -3.12
CA GLY A 64 17.24 -7.63 -2.62
C GLY A 64 16.83 -6.22 -2.17
N THR A 65 15.56 -5.82 -2.31
CA THR A 65 15.04 -4.53 -1.82
C THR A 65 14.23 -4.62 -0.52
N GLY A 66 13.91 -5.84 -0.05
CA GLY A 66 13.06 -6.06 1.13
C GLY A 66 13.55 -5.36 2.40
N ASP A 67 14.84 -5.49 2.72
CA ASP A 67 15.42 -4.82 3.91
C ASP A 67 15.38 -3.30 3.81
N GLU A 68 15.48 -2.75 2.60
CA GLU A 68 15.39 -1.30 2.38
C GLU A 68 13.95 -0.82 2.57
N VAL A 69 12.97 -1.49 1.98
CA VAL A 69 11.56 -1.16 2.16
C VAL A 69 11.14 -1.28 3.62
N LEU A 70 11.55 -2.35 4.31
CA LEU A 70 11.27 -2.52 5.74
C LEU A 70 11.89 -1.42 6.60
N ARG A 71 13.09 -0.94 6.25
CA ARG A 71 13.71 0.18 6.95
C ARG A 71 12.89 1.45 6.82
N GLU A 72 12.40 1.76 5.62
CA GLU A 72 11.60 2.96 5.40
C GLU A 72 10.24 2.86 6.10
N ILE A 73 9.57 1.70 6.04
CA ILE A 73 8.33 1.45 6.80
C ILE A 73 8.59 1.70 8.30
N ARG A 74 9.61 1.06 8.87
CA ARG A 74 9.96 1.24 10.30
C ARG A 74 10.36 2.66 10.66
N GLY A 75 10.99 3.38 9.73
CA GLY A 75 11.36 4.78 9.89
C GLY A 75 10.14 5.70 9.99
N MET A 76 9.05 5.36 9.31
CA MET A 76 7.79 6.12 9.34
C MET A 76 6.89 5.72 10.51
N SER A 77 7.03 4.52 11.08
CA SER A 77 6.17 4.02 12.17
C SER A 77 6.03 4.96 13.38
N PRO A 78 7.10 5.62 13.88
CA PRO A 78 6.97 6.58 14.99
C PRO A 78 6.12 7.79 14.65
N LEU A 79 6.17 8.27 13.40
CA LEU A 79 5.39 9.41 12.93
C LEU A 79 3.91 9.02 12.75
N ALA A 80 3.67 7.81 12.23
CA ALA A 80 2.33 7.28 12.05
C ALA A 80 1.61 6.98 13.39
N ALA A 81 2.35 6.74 14.47
CA ALA A 81 1.80 6.32 15.76
C ALA A 81 0.87 7.34 16.43
N SER A 82 0.96 8.63 16.06
CA SER A 82 0.06 9.69 16.54
C SER A 82 -0.97 10.12 15.49
N THR A 83 -1.17 9.33 14.44
CA THR A 83 -2.06 9.62 13.32
C THR A 83 -3.06 8.50 13.12
N ALA A 84 -4.16 8.81 12.45
CA ALA A 84 -5.15 7.82 12.05
C ALA A 84 -5.70 8.18 10.68
N VAL A 85 -6.03 7.15 9.89
CA VAL A 85 -6.81 7.32 8.67
C VAL A 85 -8.25 7.63 9.07
N SER A 86 -8.83 8.70 8.49
CA SER A 86 -10.18 9.16 8.81
C SER A 86 -10.42 9.35 10.32
N PRO A 87 -9.69 10.29 10.97
CA PRO A 87 -9.70 10.44 12.43
C PRO A 87 -11.09 10.81 12.99
N ASP A 88 -11.88 11.55 12.21
CA ASP A 88 -13.22 12.00 12.62
C ASP A 88 -14.30 10.92 12.43
N PHE A 89 -14.01 9.83 11.70
CA PHE A 89 -14.98 8.81 11.34
C PHE A 89 -14.35 7.41 11.34
N HIS A 90 -14.54 6.66 12.43
CA HIS A 90 -14.02 5.31 12.64
C HIS A 90 -12.51 5.23 12.41
N PRO A 91 -11.68 5.78 13.30
CA PRO A 91 -10.24 5.87 13.08
C PRO A 91 -9.61 4.50 12.84
N LEU A 92 -8.75 4.41 11.84
CA LEU A 92 -7.78 3.32 11.71
C LEU A 92 -6.42 3.85 12.13
N GLU A 93 -5.92 3.34 13.24
CA GLU A 93 -4.65 3.78 13.84
C GLU A 93 -3.49 3.58 12.86
N GLY A 94 -2.63 4.59 12.72
CA GLY A 94 -1.47 4.52 11.85
C GLY A 94 -0.55 3.36 12.19
N THR A 95 -0.43 2.99 13.47
CA THR A 95 0.35 1.81 13.89
C THR A 95 -0.14 0.52 13.24
N THR A 96 -1.45 0.31 13.18
CA THR A 96 -2.06 -0.87 12.53
C THR A 96 -1.78 -0.90 11.04
N VAL A 97 -1.79 0.26 10.37
CA VAL A 97 -1.42 0.37 8.96
C VAL A 97 0.05 -0.02 8.75
N MET A 98 0.95 0.50 9.57
CA MET A 98 2.39 0.24 9.45
C MET A 98 2.73 -1.23 9.71
N GLU A 99 2.08 -1.87 10.69
CA GLU A 99 2.22 -3.32 10.93
C GLU A 99 1.77 -4.15 9.72
N ALA A 100 0.65 -3.77 9.09
CA ALA A 100 0.16 -4.44 7.89
C ALA A 100 1.10 -4.23 6.67
N LEU A 101 1.72 -3.05 6.55
CA LEU A 101 2.74 -2.77 5.53
C LEU A 101 3.98 -3.65 5.72
N GLU A 102 4.48 -3.81 6.95
CA GLU A 102 5.60 -4.72 7.24
C GLU A 102 5.26 -6.17 6.85
N GLN A 103 4.03 -6.61 7.11
CA GLN A 103 3.56 -7.94 6.72
C GLN A 103 3.56 -8.12 5.21
N ILE A 104 3.06 -7.16 4.43
CA ILE A 104 3.10 -7.24 2.96
C ILE A 104 4.53 -7.27 2.43
N ALA A 105 5.38 -6.36 2.92
CA ALA A 105 6.75 -6.26 2.42
C ALA A 105 7.58 -7.52 2.72
N THR A 106 7.23 -8.23 3.80
CA THR A 106 7.92 -9.46 4.22
C THR A 106 7.36 -10.71 3.56
N GLN A 107 6.03 -10.82 3.48
CA GLN A 107 5.36 -12.08 3.14
C GLN A 107 4.92 -12.16 1.68
N VAL A 108 4.71 -11.01 1.03
CA VAL A 108 4.11 -10.95 -0.31
C VAL A 108 5.11 -10.40 -1.31
N ASP A 109 5.39 -9.10 -1.23
CA ASP A 109 6.24 -8.42 -2.20
C ASP A 109 6.69 -7.05 -1.65
N PRO A 110 8.00 -6.79 -1.55
CA PRO A 110 8.49 -5.49 -1.12
C PRO A 110 8.11 -4.35 -2.08
N ASP A 111 7.91 -4.63 -3.37
CA ASP A 111 7.42 -3.64 -4.34
C ASP A 111 6.01 -3.13 -3.97
N LEU A 112 5.10 -4.07 -3.71
CA LEU A 112 3.75 -3.75 -3.27
C LEU A 112 3.75 -3.04 -1.92
N GLY A 113 4.58 -3.49 -0.98
CA GLY A 113 4.73 -2.83 0.32
C GLY A 113 5.19 -1.38 0.19
N PHE A 114 6.13 -1.11 -0.72
CA PHE A 114 6.60 0.24 -1.00
C PHE A 114 5.50 1.11 -1.63
N ARG A 115 4.75 0.62 -2.63
CA ARG A 115 3.62 1.39 -3.21
C ARG A 115 2.57 1.78 -2.19
N LEU A 116 2.22 0.85 -1.30
CA LEU A 116 1.24 1.12 -0.25
C LEU A 116 1.80 2.07 0.81
N LEU A 117 3.11 2.03 1.09
CA LEU A 117 3.78 3.01 1.95
C LEU A 117 3.67 4.42 1.35
N LEU A 118 3.97 4.60 0.05
CA LEU A 118 3.87 5.91 -0.62
C LEU A 118 2.47 6.51 -0.44
N HIS A 119 1.43 5.72 -0.71
CA HIS A 119 0.05 6.17 -0.54
C HIS A 119 -0.31 6.44 0.93
N THR A 120 0.18 5.60 1.85
CA THR A 120 -0.05 5.79 3.30
C THR A 120 0.56 7.09 3.80
N VAL A 121 1.78 7.42 3.36
CA VAL A 121 2.46 8.68 3.70
C VAL A 121 1.66 9.88 3.20
N GLU A 122 1.11 9.80 1.99
CA GLU A 122 0.25 10.84 1.43
C GLU A 122 -1.06 10.96 2.23
N VAL A 123 -1.79 9.87 2.45
CA VAL A 123 -3.08 9.87 3.18
C VAL A 123 -2.93 10.37 4.62
N LEU A 124 -1.91 9.90 5.33
CA LEU A 124 -1.63 10.32 6.70
C LEU A 124 -0.87 11.66 6.78
N GLN A 125 -0.55 12.27 5.63
CA GLN A 125 0.20 13.52 5.53
C GLN A 125 1.51 13.49 6.33
N LEU A 126 2.21 12.35 6.34
CA LEU A 126 3.42 12.19 7.14
C LEU A 126 4.57 13.00 6.52
N PRO A 127 5.35 13.71 7.35
CA PRO A 127 6.47 14.51 6.85
C PRO A 127 7.60 13.62 6.33
N LEU A 128 8.23 14.05 5.25
CA LEU A 128 9.42 13.44 4.67
C LEU A 128 10.58 14.43 4.71
N THR A 129 11.75 13.96 5.11
CA THR A 129 13.00 14.71 4.93
C THR A 129 13.49 14.58 3.48
N GLU A 130 14.32 15.53 3.02
CA GLU A 130 14.98 15.43 1.70
C GLU A 130 15.78 14.13 1.53
N GLU A 131 16.42 13.66 2.60
CA GLU A 131 17.18 12.40 2.58
C GLU A 131 16.24 11.20 2.36
N GLN A 132 15.10 11.15 3.06
CA GLN A 132 14.10 10.10 2.87
C GLN A 132 13.52 10.14 1.46
N TYR A 133 13.20 11.33 0.95
CA TYR A 133 12.71 11.51 -0.42
C TYR A 133 13.70 10.95 -1.44
N THR A 134 14.99 11.27 -1.30
CA THR A 134 16.07 10.74 -2.16
C THR A 134 16.14 9.21 -2.10
N ARG A 135 15.96 8.61 -0.91
CA ARG A 135 15.89 7.14 -0.77
C ARG A 135 14.66 6.55 -1.45
N TYR A 136 13.52 7.24 -1.40
CA TYR A 136 12.29 6.81 -2.07
C TYR A 136 12.43 6.89 -3.60
N GLU A 137 13.09 7.92 -4.13
CA GLU A 137 13.45 8.00 -5.56
C GLU A 137 14.33 6.83 -6.01
N ALA A 138 15.32 6.47 -5.19
CA ALA A 138 16.21 5.34 -5.47
C ALA A 138 15.45 4.00 -5.47
N LEU A 139 14.52 3.80 -4.52
CA LEU A 139 13.66 2.62 -4.47
C LEU A 139 12.71 2.59 -5.68
N ALA A 140 12.02 3.69 -5.98
CA ALA A 140 11.11 3.80 -7.12
C ALA A 140 11.82 3.51 -8.45
N SER A 141 13.05 4.00 -8.61
CA SER A 141 13.88 3.72 -9.79
C SER A 141 14.20 2.22 -9.93
N ARG A 142 14.50 1.53 -8.83
CA ARG A 142 14.75 0.07 -8.82
C ARG A 142 13.50 -0.74 -9.13
N PHE A 143 12.33 -0.25 -8.75
CA PHE A 143 11.03 -0.82 -9.11
C PHE A 143 10.56 -0.41 -10.52
N HIS A 144 11.38 0.35 -11.27
CA HIS A 144 11.10 0.81 -12.64
C HIS A 144 9.87 1.73 -12.72
N TYR A 145 9.59 2.46 -11.65
CA TYR A 145 8.55 3.48 -11.64
C TYR A 145 9.01 4.74 -12.39
N GLY A 146 8.08 5.37 -13.10
CA GLY A 146 8.31 6.70 -13.71
C GLY A 146 8.41 7.79 -12.65
N GLN A 147 8.96 8.95 -13.02
CA GLN A 147 9.13 10.09 -12.09
C GLN A 147 7.80 10.59 -11.51
N ASP A 148 6.68 10.38 -12.22
CA ASP A 148 5.34 10.77 -11.77
C ASP A 148 4.75 9.83 -10.70
N HIS A 149 5.44 8.76 -10.31
CA HIS A 149 4.91 7.78 -9.35
C HIS A 149 5.09 8.22 -7.89
N LEU A 150 6.00 9.15 -7.63
CA LEU A 150 6.16 9.78 -6.34
C LEU A 150 5.31 11.06 -6.32
N LEU A 151 3.98 10.88 -6.25
CA LEU A 151 2.99 11.96 -6.19
C LEU A 151 2.99 12.68 -4.83
N PHE A 152 4.14 12.86 -4.20
CA PHE A 152 4.20 13.69 -3.01
C PHE A 152 3.97 15.14 -3.43
N SER A 153 2.93 15.78 -2.90
CA SER A 153 2.91 17.24 -2.91
C SER A 153 4.17 17.74 -2.20
N VAL A 154 4.82 18.76 -2.76
CA VAL A 154 6.03 19.40 -2.20
C VAL A 154 5.81 19.85 -0.74
N ASP A 155 4.55 19.97 -0.33
CA ASP A 155 4.10 20.29 1.03
C ASP A 155 4.49 19.25 2.10
N HIS A 156 4.95 18.05 1.72
CA HIS A 156 5.39 17.02 2.65
C HIS A 156 6.87 17.11 3.05
N LEU A 157 7.67 17.95 2.38
CA LEU A 157 9.10 18.10 2.67
C LEU A 157 9.32 19.04 3.85
N VAL A 158 10.06 18.58 4.87
CA VAL A 158 10.33 19.33 6.12
C VAL A 158 11.82 19.36 6.46
#